data_AF-A0A857JSM5-F1
#
_entry.id   AF-A0A857JSM5-F1
#
_cell.length_a   1.000
_cell.length_b   1.000
_cell.length_c   1.000
_cell.angle_alpha   90.00
_cell.angle_beta   90.00
_cell.angle_gamma   90.00
#
_symmetry.space_group_name_H-M   'P 1'
#
loop_
_entity.id
_entity.type
_entity.pdbx_description
1 polymer ?
#
loop_
_entity_poly.entity_id
_entity_poly.type
_entity_poly.pdbx_seq_one_letter_code
_entity_poly.pdbx_strand_id
1 'polypeptide(L)'
;MFDLSWIELSFVAALALIVIGPKDLPRLFSMLSQVMNKSKRMLNDVKGSVKQLENEINISQGQDSSQWKQYLPKEIQHLPDDFTPGSLPAKVHHERRQAHIAAKEAQNNQQVSVGEEAKPHASIDAELPLPSTEAKRDNI
;
A
#
# COMPACT_ATOMS: atom_id res chain seq x y z
N MET A 1 21.97 23.20 15.64
CA MET A 1 22.50 24.00 16.77
C MET A 1 23.15 23.07 17.79
N PHE A 2 24.17 22.32 17.35
CA PHE A 2 25.00 21.47 18.20
C PHE A 2 26.45 21.88 17.92
N ASP A 3 26.90 22.97 18.54
CA ASP A 3 28.30 23.41 18.51
C ASP A 3 29.13 22.60 19.52
N LEU A 4 28.96 21.27 19.51
CA LEU A 4 29.61 20.39 20.48
C LEU A 4 31.07 20.21 20.08
N SER A 5 31.91 21.10 20.59
CA SER A 5 33.34 21.09 20.31
C SER A 5 34.02 19.88 20.95
N TRP A 6 35.14 19.44 20.37
CA TRP A 6 35.98 18.37 20.92
C TRP A 6 36.36 18.62 22.39
N ILE A 7 36.50 19.90 22.78
CA ILE A 7 36.80 20.30 24.15
C ILE A 7 35.61 20.04 25.10
N GLU A 8 34.38 20.31 24.67
CA GLU A 8 33.17 20.10 25.46
C GLU A 8 32.90 18.61 25.64
N LEU A 9 33.12 17.81 24.59
CA LEU A 9 33.05 16.35 24.68
C LEU A 9 34.07 15.80 25.70
N SER A 10 35.30 16.33 25.68
CA SER A 10 36.36 15.94 26.62
C SER A 10 36.04 16.34 28.05
N PHE A 11 35.42 17.51 28.24
CA PHE A 11 34.96 17.98 29.55
C PHE A 11 33.87 17.08 30.13
N VAL A 12 32.87 16.71 29.33
CA VAL A 12 31.82 15.78 29.75
C VAL A 12 32.40 14.38 30.04
N ALA A 13 33.36 13.91 29.24
CA ALA A 13 34.05 12.65 29.51
C ALA A 13 34.80 12.67 30.85
N ALA A 14 35.50 13.76 31.17
CA ALA A 14 36.16 13.94 32.46
C ALA A 14 35.16 13.96 33.62
N LEU A 15 34.05 14.70 33.49
CA LEU A 15 32.97 14.72 34.47
C LEU A 15 32.38 13.32 34.71
N ALA A 16 32.14 12.57 33.64
CA ALA A 16 31.64 11.20 33.73
C ALA A 16 32.62 10.29 34.51
N LEU A 17 33.93 10.42 34.28
CA LEU A 17 34.94 9.68 35.05
C LEU A 17 34.94 10.05 36.55
N ILE A 18 34.68 11.31 36.89
CA ILE A 18 34.63 11.76 38.30
C ILE A 18 33.36 11.28 38.99
N VAL A 19 32.20 11.45 38.35
CA VAL A 19 30.89 11.18 38.95
C VAL A 19 30.61 9.67 39.05
N ILE A 20 30.88 8.94 37.97
CA ILE A 20 30.60 7.50 37.88
C ILE A 20 31.82 6.70 38.33
N GLY A 21 33.02 7.25 38.17
CA GLY A 21 34.27 6.54 38.44
C GLY A 21 34.89 5.96 37.16
N PRO A 22 36.23 5.90 37.08
CA PRO A 22 36.94 5.46 35.87
C PRO A 22 36.79 3.97 35.55
N LYS A 23 36.37 3.16 36.52
CA LYS A 23 36.16 1.71 36.35
C LYS A 23 34.73 1.36 35.98
N ASP A 24 33.77 2.20 36.33
CA ASP A 24 32.35 1.91 36.14
C ASP A 24 31.87 2.39 34.77
N LEU A 25 32.40 3.50 34.24
CA LEU A 25 32.13 3.95 32.87
C LEU A 25 32.45 2.87 31.80
N PRO A 26 33.65 2.25 31.76
CA PRO A 26 33.94 1.21 30.77
C PRO A 26 33.06 -0.03 30.96
N ARG A 27 32.68 -0.35 32.21
CA ARG A 27 31.76 -1.46 32.48
C ARG A 27 30.37 -1.17 31.93
N LEU A 28 29.83 0.04 32.10
CA LEU A 28 28.56 0.46 31.53
C LEU A 28 28.59 0.46 29.99
N PHE A 29 29.69 0.94 29.38
CA PHE A 29 29.87 0.86 27.92
C PHE A 29 29.90 -0.58 27.41
N SER A 30 30.56 -1.50 28.13
CA SER A 30 30.56 -2.91 27.74
C SER A 30 29.16 -3.53 27.80
N MET A 31 28.34 -3.16 28.77
CA MET A 31 26.95 -3.62 28.87
C MET A 31 26.08 -3.06 27.73
N LEU A 32 26.16 -1.75 27.48
CA LEU A 32 25.42 -1.10 26.40
C LEU A 32 25.87 -1.60 25.01
N SER A 33 27.17 -1.81 24.83
CA SER A 33 27.71 -2.29 23.56
C SER A 33 27.33 -3.75 23.30
N GLN A 34 27.18 -4.61 24.30
CA GLN A 34 26.67 -5.96 24.08
C GLN A 34 25.24 -5.96 23.53
N VAL A 35 24.39 -5.06 24.02
CA VAL A 35 23.03 -4.86 23.49
C VAL A 35 23.10 -4.33 22.05
N MET A 36 23.87 -3.27 21.82
CA MET A 36 24.06 -2.70 20.48
C MET A 36 24.67 -3.72 19.50
N ASN A 37 25.58 -4.58 19.95
CA ASN A 37 26.26 -5.57 19.12
C ASN A 37 25.33 -6.72 18.73
N LYS A 38 24.43 -7.13 19.63
CA LYS A 38 23.34 -8.06 19.31
C LYS A 38 22.43 -7.47 18.23
N SER A 39 22.06 -6.19 18.36
CA SER A 39 21.29 -5.48 17.33
C SER A 39 22.06 -5.39 16.02
N LYS A 40 23.35 -5.05 16.05
CA LYS A 40 24.21 -4.99 14.85
C LYS A 40 24.31 -6.33 14.14
N ARG A 41 24.41 -7.44 14.89
CA ARG A 41 24.44 -8.79 14.32
C ARG A 41 23.11 -9.13 13.65
N MET A 42 22.00 -8.85 14.31
CA MET A 42 20.66 -9.02 13.73
C MET A 42 20.46 -8.18 12.47
N LEU A 43 20.96 -6.94 12.47
CA LEU A 43 20.97 -6.08 11.28
C LEU A 43 21.88 -6.63 10.17
N ASN A 44 23.01 -7.24 10.49
CA ASN A 44 23.89 -7.84 9.48
C ASN A 44 23.25 -9.06 8.82
N ASP A 45 22.50 -9.86 9.58
CA ASP A 45 21.75 -11.00 9.03
C ASP A 45 20.63 -10.51 8.09
N VAL A 46 19.89 -9.47 8.50
CA VAL A 46 18.87 -8.82 7.64
C VAL A 46 19.51 -8.16 6.43
N LYS A 47 20.64 -7.46 6.57
CA LYS A 47 21.38 -6.87 5.44
C LYS A 47 21.86 -7.93 4.47
N GLY A 48 22.23 -9.13 4.94
CA GLY A 48 22.59 -10.25 4.09
C GLY A 48 21.43 -10.69 3.20
N SER A 49 20.26 -10.91 3.80
CA SER A 49 19.03 -11.24 3.07
C SER A 49 18.59 -10.11 2.14
N VAL A 50 18.51 -8.87 2.64
CA VAL A 50 18.13 -7.70 1.83
C VAL A 50 19.08 -7.48 0.67
N LYS A 51 20.40 -7.62 0.86
CA LYS A 51 21.37 -7.50 -0.24
C LYS A 51 21.20 -8.60 -1.30
N GLN A 52 20.77 -9.79 -0.90
CA GLN A 52 20.44 -10.84 -1.86
C GLN A 52 19.16 -10.51 -2.64
N LEU A 53 18.11 -10.03 -1.97
CA LEU A 53 16.92 -9.52 -2.64
C LEU A 53 17.24 -8.33 -3.55
N GLU A 54 18.08 -7.39 -3.10
CA GLU A 54 18.54 -6.25 -3.90
C GLU A 54 19.31 -6.70 -5.12
N ASN A 55 20.21 -7.67 -5.01
CA ASN A 55 20.91 -8.22 -6.18
C ASN A 55 19.96 -8.92 -7.15
N GLU A 56 19.00 -9.70 -6.64
CA GLU A 56 17.97 -10.36 -7.47
C GLU A 56 17.07 -9.31 -8.16
N ILE A 57 16.68 -8.25 -7.44
CA ILE A 57 15.88 -7.14 -7.98
C ILE A 57 16.71 -6.28 -8.93
N ASN A 58 18.00 -6.04 -8.69
CA ASN A 58 18.88 -5.26 -9.56
C ASN A 58 19.17 -6.00 -10.87
N ILE A 59 19.30 -7.33 -10.82
CA ILE A 59 19.39 -8.18 -12.01
C ILE A 59 18.05 -8.22 -12.77
N SER A 60 16.92 -8.09 -12.06
CA SER A 60 15.57 -8.05 -12.67
C SER A 60 15.15 -6.64 -13.15
N GLN A 61 15.72 -5.59 -12.58
CA GLN A 61 15.45 -4.17 -12.83
C GLN A 61 16.80 -3.44 -12.84
N GLY A 62 17.53 -3.57 -13.94
CA GLY A 62 18.68 -2.73 -14.20
C GLY A 62 18.23 -1.27 -14.24
N GLN A 63 18.52 -0.54 -13.16
CA GLN A 63 18.67 0.91 -13.13
C GLN A 63 17.47 1.72 -13.64
N ASP A 64 16.34 1.68 -12.94
CA ASP A 64 15.40 2.81 -13.01
C ASP A 64 14.58 2.94 -11.72
N SER A 65 14.98 3.88 -10.86
CA SER A 65 14.19 4.30 -9.69
C SER A 65 12.85 4.94 -10.07
N SER A 66 12.53 5.00 -11.37
CA SER A 66 11.27 5.47 -11.93
C SER A 66 10.34 4.32 -12.38
N GLN A 67 10.83 3.08 -12.53
CA GLN A 67 10.01 1.95 -12.99
C GLN A 67 8.93 1.53 -11.99
N TRP A 68 9.17 1.70 -10.68
CA TRP A 68 8.14 1.40 -9.67
C TRP A 68 6.88 2.27 -9.84
N LYS A 69 7.02 3.50 -10.37
CA LYS A 69 5.88 4.38 -10.70
C LYS A 69 4.99 3.78 -11.80
N GLN A 70 5.50 2.89 -12.63
CA GLN A 70 4.74 2.21 -13.70
C GLN A 70 3.83 1.11 -13.15
N TYR A 71 4.18 0.50 -12.02
CA TYR A 71 3.34 -0.48 -11.34
C TYR A 71 2.26 0.16 -10.44
N LEU A 72 2.31 1.48 -10.25
CA LEU A 72 1.26 2.20 -9.54
C LEU A 72 0.02 2.35 -10.42
N PRO A 73 -1.20 2.19 -9.88
CA PRO A 73 -2.43 2.59 -10.54
C PRO A 73 -2.34 4.05 -11.04
N LYS A 74 -2.97 4.36 -12.18
CA LYS A 74 -2.89 5.68 -12.84
C LYS A 74 -3.31 6.82 -11.89
N GLU A 75 -4.08 6.51 -10.87
CA GLU A 75 -4.55 7.42 -9.82
C GLU A 75 -3.44 7.91 -8.88
N ILE A 76 -2.38 7.10 -8.69
CA ILE A 76 -1.27 7.40 -7.77
C ILE A 76 -0.12 8.08 -8.52
N GLN A 77 0.01 7.82 -9.83
CA GLN A 77 1.06 8.39 -10.67
C GLN A 77 1.02 9.93 -10.74
N HIS A 78 -0.16 10.54 -10.53
CA HIS A 78 -0.37 11.98 -10.63
C HIS A 78 -0.36 12.69 -9.26
N LEU A 79 0.04 12.01 -8.20
CA LEU A 79 0.12 12.62 -6.88
C LEU A 79 1.41 13.45 -6.77
N PRO A 80 1.35 14.65 -6.15
CA PRO A 80 2.56 15.41 -5.81
C PRO A 80 3.49 14.58 -4.93
N ASP A 81 4.80 14.81 -5.03
CA ASP A 81 5.79 14.07 -4.24
C ASP A 81 5.60 14.26 -2.71
N ASP A 82 4.97 15.37 -2.29
CA ASP A 82 4.64 15.67 -0.89
C ASP A 82 3.25 15.14 -0.43
N PHE A 83 2.71 14.14 -1.11
CA PHE A 83 1.40 13.59 -0.78
C PHE A 83 1.37 12.89 0.60
N THR A 84 0.62 13.47 1.53
CA THR A 84 0.30 12.84 2.83
C THR A 84 -1.14 12.28 2.77
N PRO A 85 -1.36 10.98 3.07
CA PRO A 85 -2.71 10.41 3.06
C PRO A 85 -3.65 11.20 3.98
N GLY A 86 -4.74 11.73 3.41
CA GLY A 86 -5.76 12.49 4.16
C GLY A 86 -5.62 14.02 4.13
N SER A 87 -4.59 14.58 3.49
CA SER A 87 -4.41 16.05 3.38
C SER A 87 -5.07 16.68 2.15
N LEU A 88 -5.75 15.90 1.31
CA LEU A 88 -6.42 16.42 0.14
C LEU A 88 -7.58 17.35 0.53
N PRO A 89 -7.67 18.58 -0.03
CA PRO A 89 -8.77 19.48 0.25
C PRO A 89 -10.11 18.88 -0.20
N ALA A 90 -11.18 19.11 0.57
CA ALA A 90 -12.52 18.59 0.28
C ALA A 90 -12.99 18.83 -1.16
N LYS A 91 -12.64 19.99 -1.74
CA LYS A 91 -12.96 20.36 -3.12
C LYS A 91 -12.42 19.34 -4.14
N VAL A 92 -11.20 18.84 -3.94
CA VAL A 92 -10.54 17.86 -4.81
C VAL A 92 -11.21 16.49 -4.70
N HIS A 93 -11.71 16.13 -3.52
CA HIS A 93 -12.49 14.89 -3.33
C HIS A 93 -13.83 14.90 -4.07
N HIS A 94 -14.48 16.06 -4.19
CA HIS A 94 -15.74 16.18 -4.94
C HIS A 94 -15.53 16.05 -6.44
N GLU A 95 -14.50 16.70 -6.98
CA GLU A 95 -14.16 16.63 -8.40
C GLU A 95 -13.79 15.20 -8.84
N ARG A 96 -13.00 14.49 -8.03
CA ARG A 96 -12.64 13.09 -8.29
C ARG A 96 -13.86 12.16 -8.25
N ARG A 97 -14.78 12.35 -7.29
CA ARG A 97 -16.01 11.55 -7.22
C ARG A 97 -16.91 11.79 -8.43
N GLN A 98 -17.06 13.04 -8.87
CA GLN A 98 -17.85 13.37 -10.05
C GLN A 98 -17.23 12.75 -11.31
N ALA A 99 -15.91 12.84 -11.48
CA ALA A 99 -15.21 12.20 -12.59
C ALA A 99 -15.39 10.67 -12.59
N HIS A 100 -15.35 10.01 -11.42
CA HIS A 100 -15.61 8.56 -11.33
C HIS A 100 -17.07 8.20 -11.61
N ILE A 101 -18.03 9.03 -11.18
CA ILE A 101 -19.46 8.81 -11.46
C ILE A 101 -19.72 8.96 -12.96
N ALA A 102 -19.23 10.04 -13.58
CA ALA A 102 -19.35 10.27 -15.01
C ALA A 102 -18.64 9.17 -15.85
N ALA A 103 -17.47 8.71 -15.40
CA ALA A 103 -16.76 7.60 -16.06
C ALA A 103 -17.52 6.27 -15.95
N LYS A 104 -18.16 5.99 -14.80
CA LYS A 104 -19.03 4.82 -14.62
C LYS A 104 -20.30 4.90 -15.46
N GLU A 105 -20.90 6.08 -15.56
CA GLU A 105 -22.06 6.32 -16.42
C GLU A 105 -21.71 6.14 -17.91
N ALA A 106 -20.54 6.62 -18.34
CA ALA A 106 -20.04 6.41 -19.70
C ALA A 106 -19.72 4.94 -19.99
N GLN A 107 -19.13 4.21 -19.04
CA GLN A 107 -18.91 2.76 -19.17
C GLN A 107 -20.22 1.98 -19.21
N ASN A 108 -21.17 2.30 -18.34
CA ASN A 108 -22.49 1.68 -18.33
C ASN A 108 -23.22 1.92 -19.66
N ASN A 109 -23.15 3.14 -20.22
CA ASN A 109 -23.76 3.47 -21.50
C ASN A 109 -23.07 2.77 -22.70
N GLN A 110 -21.76 2.50 -22.63
CA GLN A 110 -21.06 1.66 -23.61
C GLN A 110 -21.40 0.18 -23.48
N GLN A 111 -21.74 -0.29 -22.26
CA GLN A 111 -22.15 -1.68 -22.02
C GLN A 111 -23.60 -1.94 -22.48
N VAL A 112 -24.44 -0.91 -22.52
CA VAL A 112 -25.81 -0.98 -23.07
C VAL A 112 -25.84 -0.91 -24.61
N SER A 113 -24.79 -0.46 -25.29
CA SER A 113 -24.74 -0.38 -26.77
C SER A 113 -24.07 -1.57 -27.49
N VAL A 114 -23.63 -2.62 -26.77
CA VAL A 114 -23.06 -3.84 -27.39
C VAL A 114 -23.96 -5.08 -27.18
N GLY A 115 -25.19 -4.88 -26.71
CA GLY A 115 -26.10 -5.97 -26.32
C GLY A 115 -27.35 -6.17 -27.18
N GLU A 116 -27.47 -5.57 -28.37
CA GLU A 116 -28.66 -5.68 -29.22
C GLU A 116 -28.31 -6.19 -30.63
N GLU A 117 -27.89 -7.45 -30.74
CA GLU A 117 -28.18 -8.31 -31.90
C GLU A 117 -27.89 -9.78 -31.55
N ALA A 118 -28.83 -10.41 -30.83
CA ALA A 118 -29.12 -11.85 -30.94
C ALA A 118 -30.41 -12.18 -30.16
N LYS A 119 -31.55 -12.12 -30.84
CA LYS A 119 -32.74 -12.93 -30.56
C LYS A 119 -33.26 -13.46 -31.92
N PRO A 120 -33.94 -14.63 -32.02
CA PRO A 120 -34.58 -15.39 -30.94
C PRO A 120 -34.38 -16.91 -31.03
N HIS A 121 -34.14 -17.58 -29.89
CA HIS A 121 -34.50 -18.99 -29.75
C HIS A 121 -35.84 -19.05 -29.02
N ALA A 122 -36.93 -19.27 -29.77
CA ALA A 122 -38.23 -19.61 -29.21
C ALA A 122 -39.10 -20.32 -30.25
N SER A 123 -39.06 -21.66 -30.22
CA SER A 123 -40.17 -22.60 -30.51
C SER A 123 -39.58 -23.97 -30.86
N ILE A 124 -39.98 -25.13 -30.36
CA ILE A 124 -41.09 -25.65 -29.54
C ILE A 124 -40.60 -27.04 -29.07
N ASP A 125 -41.20 -27.58 -28.00
CA ASP A 125 -41.26 -29.01 -27.57
C ASP A 125 -40.93 -29.07 -26.07
N ALA A 126 -41.80 -29.48 -25.15
CA ALA A 126 -43.16 -29.98 -25.22
C ALA A 126 -43.74 -29.95 -23.78
N GLU A 127 -45.07 -29.99 -23.72
CA GLU A 127 -45.88 -30.53 -22.59
C GLU A 127 -46.04 -29.71 -21.27
N LEU A 128 -47.20 -29.05 -21.19
CA LEU A 128 -48.04 -28.81 -19.99
C LEU A 128 -48.48 -30.16 -19.33
N PRO A 129 -49.07 -30.23 -18.09
CA PRO A 129 -49.90 -29.20 -17.45
C PRO A 129 -49.79 -29.04 -15.90
N LEU A 130 -50.35 -27.92 -15.45
CA LEU A 130 -50.66 -27.57 -14.06
C LEU A 130 -51.81 -28.43 -13.48
N PRO A 131 -51.84 -28.69 -12.16
CA PRO A 131 -53.09 -28.94 -11.46
C PRO A 131 -53.50 -27.66 -10.71
N SER A 132 -54.50 -26.95 -11.21
CA SER A 132 -55.38 -26.19 -10.33
C SER A 132 -56.82 -26.36 -10.78
N THR A 133 -57.48 -27.20 -10.00
CA THR A 133 -58.91 -27.18 -9.72
C THR A 133 -59.47 -25.76 -9.79
N GLU A 134 -60.50 -25.54 -10.60
CA GLU A 134 -61.75 -24.97 -10.09
C GLU A 134 -62.87 -25.23 -11.08
N ALA A 135 -63.80 -26.05 -10.60
CA ALA A 135 -65.08 -26.29 -11.22
C ALA A 135 -65.99 -25.07 -11.08
N LYS A 136 -67.07 -25.07 -11.89
CA LYS A 136 -68.35 -24.35 -11.73
C LYS A 136 -68.48 -23.17 -12.71
N ARG A 137 -69.05 -23.39 -13.89
CA ARG A 137 -70.49 -23.50 -14.26
C ARG A 137 -71.17 -22.13 -14.45
N ASP A 138 -72.08 -22.14 -15.44
CA ASP A 138 -73.15 -21.18 -15.77
C ASP A 138 -72.76 -20.19 -16.88
N ASN A 139 -73.09 -20.40 -18.17
CA ASN A 139 -74.39 -20.57 -18.84
C ASN A 139 -75.21 -19.26 -18.89
N ILE A 140 -74.96 -18.45 -19.93
CA ILE A 140 -75.90 -17.74 -20.83
C ILE A 140 -75.07 -16.83 -21.75
#